data_AF-A0A933ICW2-F1
#
_entry.id   AF-A0A933ICW2-F1
#
_cell.length_a   1.000
_cell.length_b   1.000
_cell.length_c   1.000
_cell.angle_alpha   90.00
_cell.angle_beta   90.00
_cell.angle_gamma   90.00
#
_symmetry.space_group_name_H-M   'P 1'
#
loop_
_entity.id
_entity.type
_entity.pdbx_description
1 polymer ?
#
loop_
_entity_poly.entity_id
_entity_poly.type
_entity_poly.pdbx_seq_one_letter_code
_entity_poly.pdbx_strand_id
1 'polypeptide(L)'
;MPVTNTASALGEAIGIIIENEIENILKPICNDGGYNYDHGGERPGIKGVKLSMVNKSGNRYQLDGVIKNAKGEPIVLLESKYLRYTKHNRDKGSWTCAAHYSLRKSHTTIRKSIAVLSGNWSLPSKKFIESFGVELHVITFEHMCTVLNQYGIKFDWQEKDRRTPNKSFKAFQKLTQKQKNEIGQKLLAPIKKQIEDSILKSRKIITMFDAPDSKI
;
A
#
# COMPACT_ATOMS: atom_id res chain seq x y z
N MET A 1 20.31 -14.60 13.97
CA MET A 1 21.32 -13.67 13.42
C MET A 1 21.03 -12.26 13.92
N PRO A 2 22.01 -11.48 14.39
CA PRO A 2 21.78 -10.09 14.74
C PRO A 2 21.41 -9.30 13.47
N VAL A 3 20.32 -8.55 13.52
CA VAL A 3 19.89 -7.67 12.42
C VAL A 3 20.95 -6.58 12.25
N THR A 4 21.68 -6.60 11.12
CA THR A 4 22.79 -5.68 10.82
C THR A 4 22.33 -4.23 10.60
N ASN A 5 21.04 -4.01 10.30
CA ASN A 5 20.45 -2.68 10.18
C ASN A 5 19.04 -2.62 10.80
N THR A 6 18.97 -2.33 12.10
CA THR A 6 17.71 -2.21 12.85
C THR A 6 16.83 -1.05 12.39
N ALA A 7 17.41 0.00 11.80
CA ALA A 7 16.64 1.08 11.21
C ALA A 7 15.82 0.61 9.99
N SER A 8 16.47 -0.12 9.07
CA SER A 8 15.78 -0.71 7.92
C SER A 8 14.77 -1.76 8.35
N ALA A 9 15.14 -2.67 9.26
CA ALA A 9 14.23 -3.71 9.73
C ALA A 9 13.00 -3.16 10.45
N LEU A 10 13.15 -2.09 11.25
CA LEU A 10 12.00 -1.41 11.85
C LEU A 10 11.10 -0.75 10.80
N GLY A 11 11.71 -0.13 9.78
CA GLY A 11 10.97 0.46 8.66
C GLY A 11 10.16 -0.57 7.87
N GLU A 12 10.77 -1.71 7.55
CA GLU A 12 10.10 -2.84 6.90
C GLU A 12 8.96 -3.40 7.75
N ALA A 13 9.20 -3.60 9.05
CA ALA A 13 8.18 -4.12 9.94
C ALA A 13 6.96 -3.19 10.10
N ILE A 14 7.18 -1.86 10.07
CA ILE A 14 6.10 -0.88 10.05
C ILE A 14 5.39 -0.86 8.69
N GLY A 15 6.12 -1.04 7.58
CA GLY A 15 5.55 -1.23 6.25
C GLY A 15 4.56 -2.40 6.21
N ILE A 16 4.95 -3.54 6.78
CA ILE A 16 4.10 -4.74 6.89
C ILE A 16 2.83 -4.45 7.71
N ILE A 17 2.92 -3.69 8.81
CA ILE A 17 1.73 -3.29 9.59
C ILE A 17 0.77 -2.45 8.74
N ILE A 18 1.29 -1.51 7.93
CA ILE A 18 0.47 -0.69 7.04
C ILE A 18 -0.18 -1.57 5.96
N GLU A 19 0.58 -2.46 5.31
CA GLU A 19 0.07 -3.38 4.28
C GLU A 19 -1.05 -4.28 4.82
N ASN A 20 -0.85 -4.89 5.99
CA ASN A 20 -1.86 -5.72 6.65
C ASN A 20 -3.14 -4.94 6.99
N GLU A 21 -3.02 -3.69 7.42
CA GLU A 21 -4.21 -2.88 7.72
C GLU A 21 -4.93 -2.43 6.44
N ILE A 22 -4.20 -2.13 5.36
CA ILE A 22 -4.84 -1.89 4.05
C ILE A 22 -5.63 -3.13 3.64
N GLU A 23 -5.07 -4.32 3.77
CA GLU A 23 -5.78 -5.57 3.50
C GLU A 23 -7.04 -5.71 4.36
N ASN A 24 -6.96 -5.46 5.67
CA ASN A 24 -8.10 -5.53 6.57
C ASN A 24 -9.24 -4.57 6.17
N ILE A 25 -8.90 -3.39 5.65
CA ILE A 25 -9.88 -2.41 5.16
C ILE A 25 -10.46 -2.88 3.82
N LEU A 26 -9.62 -3.34 2.89
CA LEU A 26 -10.02 -3.58 1.51
C LEU A 26 -10.73 -4.91 1.29
N LYS A 27 -10.33 -5.98 1.98
CA LYS A 27 -10.91 -7.32 1.79
C LYS A 27 -12.44 -7.35 1.95
N PRO A 28 -13.03 -6.84 3.05
CA PRO A 28 -14.49 -6.83 3.21
C PRO A 28 -15.19 -6.07 2.09
N ILE A 29 -14.67 -4.88 1.76
CA ILE A 29 -15.25 -4.00 0.74
C ILE A 29 -15.18 -4.62 -0.66
N CYS A 30 -14.13 -5.36 -0.98
CA CYS A 30 -14.02 -6.04 -2.26
C CYS A 30 -15.01 -7.21 -2.35
N ASN A 31 -15.03 -8.06 -1.31
CA ASN A 31 -15.85 -9.26 -1.27
C ASN A 31 -17.35 -8.96 -1.36
N ASP A 32 -17.82 -7.94 -0.63
CA ASP A 32 -19.22 -7.46 -0.68
C ASP A 32 -19.63 -6.95 -2.09
N GLY A 33 -18.67 -6.78 -2.99
CA GLY A 33 -18.88 -6.31 -4.36
C GLY A 33 -18.69 -7.31 -5.46
N GLY A 34 -18.40 -8.57 -5.16
CA GLY A 34 -18.00 -9.54 -6.18
C GLY A 34 -16.62 -9.25 -6.79
N TYR A 35 -15.79 -8.47 -6.09
CA TYR A 35 -14.38 -8.26 -6.40
C TYR A 35 -13.53 -9.04 -5.39
N ASN A 36 -12.27 -9.30 -5.75
CA ASN A 36 -11.31 -9.92 -4.86
C ASN A 36 -10.10 -8.98 -4.68
N TYR A 37 -9.69 -8.77 -3.43
CA TYR A 37 -8.42 -8.12 -3.13
C TYR A 37 -7.31 -9.18 -3.07
N ASP A 38 -6.47 -9.23 -4.11
CA ASP A 38 -5.28 -10.07 -4.19
C ASP A 38 -4.07 -9.30 -3.68
N HIS A 39 -3.24 -9.93 -2.86
CA HIS A 39 -2.09 -9.32 -2.22
C HIS A 39 -0.94 -10.35 -2.12
N GLY A 40 0.26 -9.87 -1.76
CA GLY A 40 1.40 -10.75 -1.52
C GLY A 40 1.25 -11.55 -0.22
N GLY A 41 1.32 -12.87 -0.29
CA GLY A 41 1.30 -13.74 0.88
C GLY A 41 1.07 -15.20 0.50
N GLU A 42 0.96 -16.07 1.51
CA GLU A 42 0.49 -17.44 1.30
C GLU A 42 -0.95 -17.42 0.81
N ARG A 43 -1.19 -18.06 -0.34
CA ARG A 43 -2.49 -18.11 -1.00
C ARG A 43 -2.78 -19.55 -1.41
N PRO A 44 -3.99 -20.08 -1.17
CA PRO A 44 -4.35 -21.44 -1.57
C PRO A 44 -4.10 -21.66 -3.07
N GLY A 45 -3.30 -22.68 -3.41
CA GLY A 45 -3.02 -23.05 -4.80
C GLY A 45 -2.02 -22.16 -5.55
N ILE A 46 -1.44 -21.11 -4.95
CA ILE A 46 -0.45 -20.24 -5.60
C ILE A 46 0.93 -20.47 -5.00
N LYS A 47 1.91 -20.82 -5.85
CA LYS A 47 3.32 -20.89 -5.45
C LYS A 47 3.92 -19.48 -5.37
N GLY A 48 4.34 -19.08 -4.17
CA GLY A 48 5.11 -17.86 -3.93
C GLY A 48 4.38 -16.77 -3.16
N VAL A 49 5.15 -16.03 -2.35
CA VAL A 49 4.68 -14.97 -1.45
C VAL A 49 4.48 -13.61 -2.13
N LYS A 50 4.95 -13.45 -3.38
CA LYS A 50 4.90 -12.14 -4.06
C LYS A 50 3.74 -12.07 -5.04
N LEU A 51 3.00 -10.97 -5.01
CA LEU A 51 2.07 -10.63 -6.08
C LEU A 51 2.88 -10.01 -7.23
N SER A 52 2.67 -10.50 -8.44
CA SER A 52 3.36 -9.95 -9.61
C SER A 52 2.47 -10.00 -10.84
N MET A 53 2.53 -8.93 -11.63
CA MET A 53 1.87 -8.83 -12.92
C MET A 53 2.90 -8.62 -14.02
N VAL A 54 2.57 -9.10 -15.22
CA VAL A 54 3.43 -8.98 -16.39
C VAL A 54 2.79 -7.99 -17.36
N ASN A 55 3.59 -7.12 -17.96
CA ASN A 55 3.14 -6.19 -18.99
C ASN A 55 3.15 -6.86 -20.39
N LYS A 56 2.66 -6.17 -21.43
CA LYS A 56 2.65 -6.69 -22.82
C LYS A 56 4.04 -7.01 -23.37
N SER A 57 5.09 -6.40 -22.83
CA SER A 57 6.50 -6.60 -23.23
C SER A 57 7.20 -7.71 -22.44
N GLY A 58 6.50 -8.42 -21.54
CA GLY A 58 7.10 -9.47 -20.71
C GLY A 58 7.78 -9.00 -19.43
N ASN A 59 7.81 -7.69 -19.13
CA ASN A 59 8.37 -7.17 -17.89
C ASN A 59 7.46 -7.51 -16.71
N ARG A 60 8.08 -8.02 -15.63
CA ARG A 60 7.39 -8.38 -14.38
C ARG A 60 7.49 -7.26 -13.36
N TYR A 61 6.35 -6.86 -12.81
CA TYR A 61 6.24 -5.89 -11.73
C TYR A 61 5.66 -6.56 -10.49
N GLN A 62 6.35 -6.38 -9.36
CA GLN A 62 5.82 -6.74 -8.04
C GLN A 62 4.89 -5.62 -7.57
N LEU A 63 3.79 -6.00 -6.93
CA LEU A 63 2.77 -5.09 -6.43
C LEU A 63 2.41 -5.46 -5.00
N ASP A 64 2.01 -4.48 -4.21
CA ASP A 64 1.56 -4.72 -2.85
C ASP A 64 0.09 -5.21 -2.83
N GLY A 65 -0.75 -4.75 -3.76
CA GLY A 65 -2.12 -5.24 -3.92
C GLY A 65 -2.74 -5.00 -5.30
N VAL A 66 -3.71 -5.84 -5.67
CA VAL A 66 -4.52 -5.70 -6.88
C VAL A 66 -5.96 -6.08 -6.57
N ILE A 67 -6.91 -5.22 -6.91
CA ILE A 67 -8.33 -5.57 -6.88
C ILE A 67 -8.70 -6.15 -8.24
N LYS A 68 -9.30 -7.35 -8.23
CA LYS A 68 -9.72 -8.09 -9.42
C LYS A 68 -11.24 -8.24 -9.45
N ASN A 69 -11.83 -8.26 -10.65
CA ASN A 69 -13.25 -8.61 -10.80
C ASN A 69 -13.47 -10.14 -10.69
N ALA A 70 -14.73 -10.58 -10.78
CA ALA A 70 -15.09 -12.00 -10.74
C ALA A 70 -14.43 -12.86 -11.84
N LYS A 71 -13.99 -12.25 -12.95
CA LYS A 71 -13.25 -12.93 -14.04
C LYS A 71 -11.75 -13.00 -13.78
N GLY A 72 -11.27 -12.45 -12.66
CA GLY A 72 -9.85 -12.39 -12.32
C GLY A 72 -9.09 -11.25 -13.02
N GLU A 73 -9.79 -10.35 -13.72
CA GLU A 73 -9.16 -9.23 -14.43
C GLU A 73 -8.83 -8.09 -13.45
N PRO A 74 -7.65 -7.45 -13.57
CA PRO A 74 -7.22 -6.40 -12.67
C PRO A 74 -8.01 -5.10 -12.91
N ILE A 75 -8.51 -4.49 -11.84
CA ILE A 75 -9.35 -3.27 -11.89
C ILE A 75 -8.65 -2.10 -11.22
N VAL A 76 -8.01 -2.33 -10.08
CA VAL A 76 -7.26 -1.32 -9.33
C VAL A 76 -5.88 -1.87 -8.98
N LEU A 77 -4.86 -1.07 -9.25
CA LEU A 77 -3.50 -1.30 -8.75
C LEU A 77 -3.29 -0.56 -7.44
N LEU A 78 -2.69 -1.21 -6.45
CA LEU A 78 -2.40 -0.64 -5.16
C LEU A 78 -0.92 -0.85 -4.81
N GLU A 79 -0.29 0.24 -4.40
CA GLU A 79 1.06 0.24 -3.85
C GLU A 79 1.07 0.94 -2.48
N SER A 80 1.84 0.42 -1.53
CA SER A 80 2.14 1.08 -0.27
C SER A 80 3.63 1.42 -0.23
N LYS A 81 3.97 2.64 0.13
CA LYS A 81 5.38 3.05 0.26
C LYS A 81 5.59 3.88 1.51
N TYR A 82 6.51 3.40 2.32
CA TYR A 82 6.96 4.11 3.52
C TYR A 82 8.35 4.72 3.31
N LEU A 83 8.55 5.96 3.76
CA LEU A 83 9.83 6.65 3.80
C LEU A 83 10.03 7.43 5.09
N ARG A 84 11.16 7.23 5.77
CA ARG A 84 11.57 8.11 6.87
C ARG A 84 12.19 9.41 6.40
N TYR A 85 12.98 9.30 5.34
CA TYR A 85 13.81 10.37 4.80
C TYR A 85 13.48 10.61 3.34
N THR A 86 13.59 11.87 2.94
CA THR A 86 13.22 12.34 1.61
C THR A 86 14.16 11.88 0.49
N LYS A 87 15.38 11.42 0.82
CA LYS A 87 16.43 11.04 -0.15
C LYS A 87 16.03 9.95 -1.14
N HIS A 88 15.02 9.15 -0.80
CA HIS A 88 14.51 8.07 -1.67
C HIS A 88 13.15 8.39 -2.30
N ASN A 89 12.60 9.60 -2.13
CA ASN A 89 11.27 9.94 -2.64
C ASN A 89 11.18 9.77 -4.16
N ARG A 90 12.18 10.26 -4.92
CA ARG A 90 12.19 10.17 -6.39
C ARG A 90 12.32 8.73 -6.87
N ASP A 91 13.23 7.96 -6.27
CA ASP A 91 13.47 6.55 -6.62
C ASP A 91 12.21 5.70 -6.39
N LYS A 92 11.68 5.72 -5.17
CA LYS A 92 10.47 4.94 -4.81
C LYS A 92 9.22 5.41 -5.55
N GLY A 93 9.06 6.73 -5.73
CA GLY A 93 7.96 7.28 -6.52
C GLY A 93 8.03 6.86 -7.99
N SER A 94 9.22 6.91 -8.59
CA SER A 94 9.42 6.53 -10.00
C SER A 94 9.15 5.05 -10.25
N TRP A 95 9.50 4.16 -9.30
CA TRP A 95 9.18 2.74 -9.40
C TRP A 95 7.66 2.51 -9.48
N THR A 96 6.90 3.15 -8.58
CA THR A 96 5.43 3.07 -8.55
C THR A 96 4.83 3.58 -9.86
N CYS A 97 5.33 4.71 -10.36
CA CYS A 97 4.89 5.31 -11.61
C CYS A 97 5.16 4.39 -12.79
N ALA A 98 6.38 3.85 -12.92
CA ALA A 98 6.77 2.97 -14.02
C ALA A 98 5.95 1.69 -14.03
N ALA A 99 5.78 1.04 -12.87
CA ALA A 99 5.00 -0.18 -12.73
C ALA A 99 3.52 0.05 -13.11
N HIS A 100 2.87 1.02 -12.46
CA HIS A 100 1.44 1.26 -12.68
C HIS A 100 1.15 1.74 -14.11
N TYR A 101 1.96 2.65 -14.65
CA TYR A 101 1.82 3.12 -16.02
C TYR A 101 1.95 1.97 -17.04
N SER A 102 2.97 1.12 -16.88
CA SER A 102 3.21 0.01 -17.80
C SER A 102 2.11 -1.03 -17.76
N LEU A 103 1.61 -1.35 -16.56
CA LEU A 103 0.52 -2.30 -16.38
C LEU A 103 -0.81 -1.77 -16.92
N ARG A 104 -1.15 -0.49 -16.72
CA ARG A 104 -2.37 0.11 -17.29
C ARG A 104 -2.39 0.11 -18.81
N LYS A 105 -1.24 0.28 -19.48
CA LYS A 105 -1.12 0.12 -20.94
C LYS A 105 -1.30 -1.33 -21.41
N SER A 106 -1.04 -2.28 -20.51
CA SER A 106 -1.06 -3.72 -20.82
C SER A 106 -2.40 -4.36 -20.52
N HIS A 107 -3.09 -3.91 -19.48
CA HIS A 107 -4.35 -4.45 -18.99
C HIS A 107 -5.41 -3.34 -19.04
N THR A 108 -6.23 -3.35 -20.08
CA THR A 108 -7.24 -2.30 -20.37
C THR A 108 -8.37 -2.26 -19.34
N THR A 109 -8.53 -3.32 -18.55
CA THR A 109 -9.49 -3.41 -17.46
C THR A 109 -9.09 -2.60 -16.22
N ILE A 110 -7.82 -2.20 -16.11
CA ILE A 110 -7.34 -1.37 -14.99
C ILE A 110 -7.87 0.05 -15.16
N ARG A 111 -8.69 0.48 -14.21
CA ARG A 111 -9.37 1.79 -14.23
C ARG A 111 -8.77 2.77 -13.24
N LYS A 112 -8.03 2.28 -12.25
CA LYS A 112 -7.50 3.11 -11.17
C LYS A 112 -6.13 2.61 -10.70
N SER A 113 -5.34 3.55 -10.21
CA SER A 113 -4.07 3.29 -9.53
C SER A 113 -4.04 4.12 -8.26
N ILE A 114 -3.72 3.48 -7.15
CA ILE A 114 -3.69 4.09 -5.83
C ILE A 114 -2.31 3.85 -5.22
N ALA A 115 -1.77 4.86 -4.56
CA ALA A 115 -0.61 4.71 -3.69
C ALA A 115 -0.92 5.23 -2.28
N VAL A 116 -0.69 4.39 -1.29
CA VAL A 116 -0.68 4.79 0.13
C VAL A 116 0.74 5.18 0.49
N LEU A 117 0.98 6.48 0.67
CA LEU A 117 2.29 7.04 0.96
C LEU A 117 2.40 7.36 2.44
N SER A 118 3.32 6.69 3.13
CA SER A 118 3.54 6.87 4.56
C SER A 118 4.89 7.51 4.83
N GLY A 119 4.91 8.52 5.69
CA GLY A 119 6.13 9.18 6.14
C GLY A 119 6.48 10.44 5.35
N ASN A 120 7.77 10.66 5.11
CA ASN A 120 8.32 11.95 4.72
C ASN A 120 8.35 12.16 3.19
N TRP A 121 7.17 12.30 2.60
CA TRP A 121 6.99 12.55 1.17
C TRP A 121 6.92 14.04 0.84
N SER A 122 7.86 14.49 0.02
CA SER A 122 7.94 15.88 -0.42
C SER A 122 6.82 16.21 -1.41
N LEU A 123 6.39 17.48 -1.44
CA LEU A 123 5.37 17.93 -2.38
C LEU A 123 5.74 17.67 -3.86
N PRO A 124 6.98 17.93 -4.33
CA PRO A 124 7.36 17.62 -5.71
C PRO A 124 7.22 16.14 -6.06
N SER A 125 7.57 15.22 -5.13
CA SER A 125 7.43 13.79 -5.38
C SER A 125 5.98 13.33 -5.40
N LYS A 126 5.12 13.89 -4.54
CA LYS A 126 3.67 13.64 -4.59
C LYS A 126 3.07 14.10 -5.92
N LYS A 127 3.34 15.34 -6.32
CA LYS A 127 2.89 15.89 -7.62
C LYS A 127 3.37 15.06 -8.81
N PHE A 128 4.61 14.58 -8.75
CA PHE A 128 5.15 13.70 -9.77
C PHE A 128 4.33 12.40 -9.86
N ILE A 129 4.06 11.72 -8.73
CA ILE A 129 3.26 10.49 -8.73
C ILE A 129 1.84 10.74 -9.25
N GLU A 130 1.20 11.84 -8.82
CA GLU A 130 -0.13 12.24 -9.28
C GLU A 130 -0.17 12.51 -10.80
N SER A 131 0.88 13.09 -11.37
CA SER A 131 0.99 13.34 -12.82
C SER A 131 1.00 12.05 -13.66
N PHE A 132 1.31 10.90 -13.05
CA PHE A 132 1.18 9.58 -13.67
C PHE A 132 -0.21 8.96 -13.46
N GLY A 133 -1.21 9.73 -13.02
CA GLY A 133 -2.57 9.25 -12.79
C GLY A 133 -2.68 8.26 -11.63
N VAL A 134 -1.82 8.40 -10.61
CA VAL A 134 -1.87 7.63 -9.38
C VAL A 134 -2.51 8.48 -8.28
N GLU A 135 -3.64 8.01 -7.75
CA GLU A 135 -4.34 8.64 -6.63
C GLU A 135 -3.54 8.41 -5.33
N LEU A 136 -3.37 9.45 -4.52
CA LEU A 136 -2.56 9.41 -3.31
C LEU A 136 -3.41 9.46 -2.04
N HIS A 137 -3.12 8.56 -1.10
CA HIS A 137 -3.56 8.68 0.29
C HIS A 137 -2.34 8.75 1.19
N VAL A 138 -2.21 9.82 1.98
CA VAL A 138 -0.95 10.14 2.67
C VAL A 138 -1.10 10.02 4.19
N ILE A 139 -0.25 9.19 4.79
CA ILE A 139 -0.02 9.15 6.25
C ILE A 139 1.20 10.01 6.53
N THR A 140 1.03 11.13 7.23
CA THR A 140 2.13 12.07 7.49
C THR A 140 3.17 11.47 8.42
N PHE A 141 4.43 11.86 8.26
CA PHE A 141 5.52 11.41 9.15
C PHE A 141 5.25 11.76 10.62
N GLU A 142 4.72 12.95 10.86
CA GLU A 142 4.34 13.40 12.21
C GLU A 142 3.28 12.47 12.84
N HIS A 143 2.22 12.13 12.10
CA HIS A 143 1.21 11.19 12.59
C HIS A 143 1.82 9.82 12.90
N MET A 144 2.69 9.32 12.04
CA MET A 144 3.40 8.06 12.29
C MET A 144 4.21 8.12 13.59
N CYS A 145 4.99 9.18 13.80
CA CYS A 145 5.79 9.36 15.00
C CYS A 145 4.90 9.42 16.25
N THR A 146 3.80 10.17 16.20
CA THR A 146 2.85 10.28 17.31
C THR A 146 2.26 8.92 17.67
N VAL A 147 1.76 8.16 16.70
CA VAL A 147 1.18 6.82 16.94
C VAL A 147 2.23 5.87 17.49
N LEU A 148 3.40 5.77 16.86
CA LEU A 148 4.46 4.83 17.27
C LEU A 148 5.02 5.15 18.66
N ASN A 149 5.12 6.43 19.02
CA ASN A 149 5.62 6.85 20.32
C ASN A 149 4.71 6.40 21.48
N GLN A 150 3.39 6.26 21.26
CA GLN A 150 2.47 5.68 22.25
C GLN A 150 2.84 4.25 22.67
N TYR A 151 3.60 3.55 21.82
CA TYR A 151 4.05 2.17 22.03
C TYR A 151 5.56 2.10 22.35
N GLY A 152 6.17 3.22 22.72
CA GLY A 152 7.60 3.30 23.05
C GLY A 152 8.53 3.18 21.83
N ILE A 153 8.01 3.33 20.62
CA ILE A 153 8.78 3.27 19.37
C ILE A 153 9.07 4.70 18.94
N LYS A 154 10.26 5.19 19.30
CA LYS A 154 10.74 6.48 18.79
C LYS A 154 11.15 6.33 17.32
N PHE A 155 10.55 7.14 16.44
CA PHE A 155 10.70 6.99 14.98
C PHE A 155 11.36 8.17 14.25
N ASP A 156 11.53 9.28 14.95
CA ASP A 156 12.07 10.57 14.50
C ASP A 156 13.57 10.77 14.85
N TRP A 157 14.36 9.69 14.84
CA TRP A 157 15.79 9.84 15.17
C TRP A 157 16.58 10.49 14.02
N GLN A 158 17.79 10.96 14.32
CA GLN A 158 18.71 11.51 13.31
C GLN A 158 19.45 10.39 12.56
N GLU A 159 19.91 10.63 11.34
CA GLU A 159 20.45 9.56 10.47
C GLU A 159 21.69 8.87 11.04
N LYS A 160 22.52 9.61 11.76
CA LYS A 160 23.74 9.08 12.40
C LYS A 160 23.46 8.41 13.75
N ASP A 161 22.23 8.46 14.27
CA ASP A 161 21.86 7.83 15.53
C ASP A 161 21.67 6.31 15.35
N ARG A 162 22.57 5.54 15.96
CA ARG A 162 22.57 4.08 15.97
C ARG A 162 21.92 3.48 17.22
N ARG A 163 21.67 4.27 18.27
CA ARG A 163 21.15 3.78 19.56
C ARG A 163 19.63 3.75 19.57
N THR A 164 18.99 4.82 19.10
CA THR A 164 17.52 4.90 19.04
C THR A 164 16.90 3.80 18.18
N PRO A 165 17.34 3.52 16.94
CA PRO A 165 16.76 2.44 16.13
C PRO A 165 16.84 1.07 16.82
N ASN A 166 17.95 0.78 17.51
CA ASN A 166 18.09 -0.46 18.28
C ASN A 166 17.09 -0.55 19.44
N LYS A 167 16.89 0.55 20.19
CA LYS A 167 15.91 0.59 21.29
C LYS A 167 14.48 0.48 20.75
N SER A 168 14.15 1.24 19.72
CA SER A 168 12.82 1.23 19.08
C SER A 168 12.50 -0.13 18.46
N PHE A 169 13.47 -0.78 17.81
CA PHE A 169 13.28 -2.13 17.27
C PHE A 169 13.05 -3.17 18.37
N LYS A 170 13.79 -3.09 19.48
CA LYS A 170 13.54 -3.95 20.66
C LYS A 170 12.15 -3.70 21.27
N ALA A 171 11.70 -2.45 21.34
CA ALA A 171 10.35 -2.13 21.79
C ALA A 171 9.30 -2.74 20.84
N PHE A 172 9.50 -2.59 19.53
CA PHE A 172 8.65 -3.21 18.51
C PHE A 172 8.58 -4.73 18.63
N GLN A 173 9.71 -5.41 18.85
CA GLN A 173 9.76 -6.87 18.99
C GLN A 173 8.96 -7.38 20.21
N LYS A 174 8.76 -6.54 21.23
CA LYS A 174 7.97 -6.88 22.42
C LYS A 174 6.47 -6.65 22.24
N LEU A 175 6.05 -6.03 21.13
CA LEU A 175 4.63 -5.80 20.88
C LEU A 175 3.91 -7.10 20.60
N THR A 176 2.76 -7.27 21.25
CA THR A 176 1.80 -8.31 20.95
C THR A 176 1.18 -8.11 19.57
N GLN A 177 0.62 -9.16 18.98
CA GLN A 177 -0.09 -9.03 17.70
C GLN A 177 -1.27 -8.05 17.79
N LYS A 178 -1.99 -8.03 18.92
CA LYS A 178 -3.06 -7.06 19.18
C LYS A 178 -2.56 -5.61 19.09
N GLN A 179 -1.43 -5.31 19.73
CA GLN A 179 -0.83 -3.96 19.67
C GLN A 179 -0.38 -3.60 18.24
N LYS A 180 0.18 -4.55 17.48
CA LYS A 180 0.55 -4.32 16.08
C LYS A 180 -0.68 -3.99 15.22
N ASN A 181 -1.79 -4.70 15.43
CA ASN A 181 -3.07 -4.41 14.75
C ASN A 181 -3.61 -3.02 15.13
N GLU A 182 -3.59 -2.67 16.43
CA GLU A 182 -4.00 -1.34 16.90
C GLU A 182 -3.13 -0.21 16.30
N ILE A 183 -1.82 -0.42 16.17
CA ILE A 183 -0.93 0.52 15.48
C ILE A 183 -1.37 0.69 14.03
N GLY A 184 -1.62 -0.38 13.30
CA GLY A 184 -2.11 -0.33 11.93
C GLY A 184 -3.39 0.51 11.81
N GLN A 185 -4.40 0.18 12.61
CA GLN A 185 -5.67 0.92 12.67
C GLN A 185 -5.47 2.42 12.94
N LYS A 186 -4.64 2.77 13.93
CA LYS A 186 -4.33 4.16 14.27
C LYS A 186 -3.58 4.89 13.15
N LEU A 187 -2.64 4.21 12.48
CA LEU A 187 -1.89 4.78 11.37
C LEU A 187 -2.81 5.10 10.19
N LEU A 188 -3.74 4.20 9.84
CA LEU A 188 -4.62 4.37 8.68
C LEU A 188 -5.89 5.16 8.97
N ALA A 189 -6.28 5.35 10.23
CA ALA A 189 -7.50 6.07 10.61
C ALA A 189 -7.73 7.39 9.85
N PRO A 190 -6.72 8.27 9.64
CA PRO A 190 -6.93 9.54 8.93
C PRO A 190 -7.30 9.39 7.44
N ILE A 191 -6.91 8.27 6.82
CA ILE A 191 -7.09 8.04 5.38
C ILE A 191 -8.07 6.91 5.07
N LYS A 192 -8.52 6.16 6.09
CA LYS A 192 -9.39 4.99 5.93
C LYS A 192 -10.58 5.29 5.03
N LYS A 193 -11.41 6.25 5.41
CA LYS A 193 -12.61 6.62 4.64
C LYS A 193 -12.30 7.04 3.20
N GLN A 194 -11.18 7.72 2.97
CA GLN A 194 -10.77 8.15 1.64
C GLN A 194 -10.44 6.96 0.74
N ILE A 195 -9.73 5.96 1.28
CA ILE A 195 -9.44 4.70 0.58
C ILE A 195 -10.73 3.96 0.26
N GLU A 196 -11.62 3.81 1.25
CA GLU A 196 -12.90 3.11 1.08
C GLU A 196 -13.74 3.76 -0.04
N ASP A 197 -13.92 5.08 0.02
CA ASP A 197 -14.64 5.85 -1.00
C ASP A 197 -14.00 5.73 -2.39
N SER A 198 -12.66 5.71 -2.44
CA SER A 198 -11.91 5.56 -3.68
C SER A 198 -12.18 4.22 -4.37
N ILE A 199 -12.19 3.14 -3.59
CA ILE A 199 -12.49 1.79 -4.08
C ILE A 199 -13.95 1.67 -4.49
N LEU A 200 -14.89 2.15 -3.68
CA LEU A 200 -16.31 2.12 -4.01
C LEU A 200 -16.62 2.86 -5.33
N LYS A 201 -15.97 4.00 -5.59
CA LYS A 201 -16.10 4.72 -6.87
C LYS A 201 -15.57 3.92 -8.06
N SER A 202 -14.50 3.14 -7.87
CA SER A 202 -13.94 2.30 -8.93
C SER A 202 -14.83 1.11 -9.31
N ARG A 203 -15.69 0.66 -8.38
CA ARG A 203 -16.69 -0.40 -8.58
C ARG A 203 -17.90 0.08 -9.40
N LYS A 204 -18.36 1.31 -9.16
CA LYS A 204 -19.63 1.86 -9.72
C LYS A 204 -19.63 2.14 -11.23
N ILE A 205 -18.51 2.04 -11.93
CA ILE A 205 -18.47 2.27 -13.38
C ILE A 205 -19.09 1.10 -14.18
N ILE A 206 -19.37 -0.06 -13.54
CA ILE A 206 -19.99 -1.21 -14.23
C ILE A 206 -21.52 -1.11 -14.36
N THR A 207 -22.22 -0.36 -13.50
CA THR A 207 -23.70 -0.35 -13.51
C THR A 207 -24.35 0.54 -14.56
N MET A 208 -23.58 1.22 -15.42
CA MET A 208 -24.15 2.06 -16.50
C MET A 208 -23.94 1.54 -17.93
N PHE A 209 -23.15 0.48 -18.13
CA PHE A 209 -22.85 -0.02 -19.49
C PHE A 209 -23.20 -1.50 -19.73
N ASP A 210 -23.61 -2.25 -18.70
CA ASP A 210 -24.00 -3.67 -18.85
C ASP A 210 -25.47 -3.94 -18.42
N ALA A 211 -26.36 -2.96 -18.55
CA ALA A 211 -27.79 -3.29 -18.62
C ALA A 211 -28.01 -3.91 -20.01
N PRO A 212 -28.37 -5.20 -20.14
CA PRO A 212 -28.82 -5.71 -21.42
C PRO A 212 -30.05 -4.89 -21.81
N ASP A 213 -30.02 -4.31 -23.02
CA ASP A 213 -31.20 -3.73 -23.64
C ASP A 213 -32.36 -4.71 -23.47
N SER A 214 -33.30 -4.32 -22.61
CA SER A 214 -34.55 -5.05 -22.47
C SER A 214 -35.29 -4.81 -23.77
N LYS A 215 -35.37 -5.89 -24.55
CA LYS A 215 -36.04 -5.97 -25.84
C LYS A 215 -37.44 -5.36 -25.78
N ILE A 216 -37.74 -4.57 -26.81
CA ILE A 216 -39.09 -4.19 -27.28
C ILE A 216 -39.89 -5.46 -27.58
#